data_AF-A0A496U3T6-F1
#
_entry.id   AF-A0A496U3T6-F1
#
_cell.length_a   1.000
_cell.length_b   1.000
_cell.length_c   1.000
_cell.angle_alpha   90.00
_cell.angle_beta   90.00
_cell.angle_gamma   90.00
#
_symmetry.space_group_name_H-M   'P 1'
#
loop_
_entity.id
_entity.type
_entity.pdbx_description
1 polymer ?
#
loop_
_entity_poly.entity_id
_entity_poly.type
_entity_poly.pdbx_seq_one_letter_code
_entity_poly.pdbx_strand_id
1 'polypeptide(L)'
;MHFLTVPLPEEIEREEKLGNFKRAKSLIYKRLQSNLPSPLKERLEYELERIERLIKNYPYSEKKAIKRLFKTIKNFTNREYRALLEEGLLDYITVEGKRKFESRFIENLIFARPEYRKRVKPNKKREKARQILYKRIKELLDGSRPKTYTVTAEIEVTLQTEKIKGKKVRCWLP
;
A
#
# COMPACT_ATOMS: atom_id res chain seq x y z
N MET A 1 22.22 -5.32 -0.48
CA MET A 1 21.01 -5.88 0.16
C MET A 1 21.18 -7.36 0.52
N HIS A 2 22.33 -7.75 1.10
CA HIS A 2 22.59 -9.15 1.43
C HIS A 2 21.68 -9.68 2.55
N PHE A 3 21.25 -8.82 3.48
CA PHE A 3 20.29 -9.18 4.52
C PHE A 3 18.94 -9.71 3.99
N LEU A 4 18.55 -9.42 2.74
CA LEU A 4 17.31 -9.96 2.15
C LEU A 4 17.39 -11.45 1.82
N THR A 5 18.59 -12.02 1.69
CA THR A 5 18.77 -13.48 1.51
C THR A 5 18.68 -14.24 2.83
N VAL A 6 18.73 -13.55 3.96
CA VAL A 6 18.54 -14.15 5.29
C VAL A 6 17.04 -14.38 5.50
N PRO A 7 16.59 -15.62 5.78
CA PRO A 7 15.19 -15.91 6.05
C PRO A 7 14.75 -15.28 7.38
N LEU A 8 13.45 -14.98 7.49
CA LEU A 8 12.87 -14.58 8.76
C LEU A 8 12.84 -15.79 9.71
N PRO A 9 13.05 -15.57 11.02
CA PRO A 9 12.79 -16.61 12.00
C PRO A 9 11.35 -17.11 11.89
N GLU A 10 11.17 -18.43 11.92
CA GLU A 10 9.90 -19.10 11.60
C GLU A 10 8.71 -18.61 12.45
N GLU A 11 8.95 -18.32 13.73
CA GLU A 11 7.92 -17.76 14.62
C GLU A 11 7.39 -16.41 14.13
N ILE A 12 8.27 -15.52 13.65
CA ILE A 12 7.88 -14.19 13.16
C ILE A 12 7.10 -14.34 11.87
N GLU A 13 7.60 -15.17 10.94
CA GLU A 13 6.92 -15.44 9.67
C GLU A 13 5.52 -16.04 9.90
N ARG A 14 5.38 -16.94 10.87
CA ARG A 14 4.10 -17.54 11.25
C ARG A 14 3.12 -16.49 11.76
N GLU A 15 3.54 -15.61 12.67
CA GLU A 15 2.68 -14.55 13.21
C GLU A 15 2.25 -13.56 12.11
N GLU A 16 3.13 -13.23 11.16
CA GLU A 16 2.79 -12.39 10.00
C GLU A 16 1.77 -13.07 9.07
N LYS A 17 1.95 -14.36 8.76
CA LYS A 17 1.00 -15.14 7.95
C LYS A 17 -0.38 -15.20 8.57
N LEU A 18 -0.46 -15.24 9.90
CA LEU A 18 -1.72 -15.19 10.66
C LEU A 18 -2.30 -13.77 10.79
N GLY A 19 -1.53 -12.73 10.45
CA GLY A 19 -1.95 -11.33 10.58
C GLY A 19 -1.74 -10.74 11.98
N ASN A 20 -0.99 -11.41 12.84
CA ASN A 20 -0.68 -11.00 14.22
C ASN A 20 0.54 -10.07 14.26
N PHE A 21 0.47 -8.96 13.53
CA PHE A 21 1.60 -8.04 13.34
C PHE A 21 2.13 -7.42 14.64
N LYS A 22 1.28 -7.21 15.66
CA LYS A 22 1.73 -6.74 16.98
C LYS A 22 2.64 -7.76 17.66
N ARG A 23 2.26 -9.05 17.59
CA ARG A 23 3.05 -10.15 18.15
C ARG A 23 4.34 -10.35 17.38
N ALA A 24 4.28 -10.32 16.04
CA ALA A 24 5.46 -10.34 15.18
C ALA A 24 6.46 -9.22 15.54
N LYS A 25 6.00 -7.97 15.65
CA LYS A 25 6.84 -6.84 16.09
C LYS A 25 7.44 -7.05 17.47
N SER A 26 6.66 -7.54 18.44
CA SER A 26 7.16 -7.83 19.79
C SER A 26 8.27 -8.89 19.78
N LEU A 27 8.12 -9.96 18.99
CA LEU A 27 9.14 -11.00 18.82
C LEU A 27 10.41 -10.43 18.19
N ILE A 28 10.27 -9.55 17.19
CA ILE A 28 11.39 -8.87 16.55
C ILE A 28 12.13 -7.99 17.58
N TYR A 29 11.42 -7.13 18.31
CA TYR A 29 12.04 -6.26 19.32
C TYR A 29 12.77 -7.07 20.40
N LYS A 30 12.21 -8.19 20.85
CA LYS A 30 12.85 -9.08 21.82
C LYS A 30 14.14 -9.68 21.27
N ARG A 31 14.14 -10.15 20.01
CA ARG A 31 15.33 -10.71 19.34
C ARG A 31 16.42 -9.66 19.16
N LEU A 32 16.06 -8.43 18.81
CA LEU A 32 17.00 -7.33 18.65
C LEU A 32 17.74 -6.93 19.94
N GLN A 33 17.26 -7.35 21.13
CA GLN A 33 17.99 -7.17 22.39
C GLN A 33 19.14 -8.17 22.59
N SER A 34 19.18 -9.24 21.79
CA SER A 34 20.22 -10.26 21.87
C SER A 34 21.40 -9.93 20.97
N ASN A 35 22.56 -10.54 21.20
CA ASN A 35 23.68 -10.42 20.29
C ASN A 35 23.42 -11.25 19.02
N LEU A 36 23.07 -10.58 17.92
CA LEU A 36 22.72 -11.20 16.65
C LEU A 36 23.80 -10.90 15.59
N PRO A 37 24.03 -11.81 14.63
CA PRO A 37 24.82 -11.50 13.44
C PRO A 37 24.26 -10.28 12.70
N SER A 38 25.15 -9.40 12.21
CA SER A 38 24.76 -8.15 11.53
C SER A 38 23.72 -8.34 10.41
N PRO A 39 23.83 -9.35 9.51
CA PRO A 39 22.82 -9.57 8.46
C PRO A 39 21.42 -9.90 9.00
N LEU A 40 21.33 -10.64 10.12
CA LEU A 40 20.05 -10.96 10.74
C LEU A 40 19.45 -9.74 11.45
N LYS A 41 20.30 -8.91 12.09
CA LYS A 41 19.87 -7.65 12.71
C LYS A 41 19.26 -6.71 11.67
N GLU A 42 19.96 -6.47 10.56
CA GLU A 42 19.46 -5.64 9.44
C GLU A 42 18.16 -6.20 8.85
N ARG A 43 18.06 -7.53 8.71
CA ARG A 43 16.83 -8.19 8.24
C ARG A 43 15.65 -7.90 9.15
N LEU A 44 15.84 -7.98 10.47
CA LEU A 44 14.80 -7.73 11.47
C LEU A 44 14.41 -6.25 11.55
N GLU A 45 15.37 -5.32 11.43
CA GLU A 45 15.09 -3.88 11.39
C GLU A 45 14.29 -3.51 10.13
N TYR A 46 14.67 -4.04 8.97
CA TYR A 46 13.89 -3.91 7.74
C TYR A 46 12.46 -4.43 7.90
N GLU A 47 12.30 -5.55 8.60
CA GLU A 47 11.00 -6.18 8.79
C GLU A 47 10.01 -5.28 9.54
N LEU A 48 10.48 -4.57 10.58
CA LEU A 48 9.64 -3.61 11.32
C LEU A 48 9.06 -2.53 10.38
N GLU A 49 9.91 -1.97 9.51
CA GLU A 49 9.51 -0.98 8.51
C GLU A 49 8.58 -1.57 7.45
N ARG A 50 8.86 -2.80 7.00
CA ARG A 50 8.04 -3.53 6.01
C ARG A 50 6.62 -3.74 6.54
N ILE A 51 6.47 -4.22 7.78
CA ILE A 51 5.17 -4.39 8.44
C ILE A 51 4.41 -3.06 8.51
N GLU A 52 5.08 -1.95 8.84
CA GLU A 52 4.42 -0.64 8.92
C GLU A 52 3.90 -0.16 7.57
N ARG A 53 4.72 -0.29 6.53
CA ARG A 53 4.33 0.06 5.16
C ARG A 53 3.20 -0.82 4.66
N LEU A 54 3.26 -2.12 4.95
CA LEU A 54 2.19 -3.06 4.63
C LEU A 54 0.88 -2.61 5.27
N ILE A 55 0.83 -2.39 6.59
CA ILE A 55 -0.40 -1.98 7.27
C ILE A 55 -0.93 -0.63 6.75
N LYS A 56 -0.03 0.32 6.41
CA LYS A 56 -0.41 1.62 5.82
C LYS A 56 -1.11 1.46 4.46
N ASN A 57 -0.74 0.47 3.66
CA ASN A 57 -1.39 0.18 2.38
C ASN A 57 -2.81 -0.41 2.53
N TYR A 58 -3.16 -0.91 3.72
CA TYR A 58 -4.46 -1.51 4.03
C TYR A 58 -5.24 -0.70 5.10
N PRO A 59 -5.65 0.55 4.80
CA PRO A 59 -6.19 1.46 5.81
C PRO A 59 -7.65 1.17 6.19
N TYR A 60 -8.41 0.44 5.37
CA TYR A 60 -9.86 0.34 5.53
C TYR A 60 -10.26 -0.90 6.33
N SER A 61 -10.98 -0.72 7.43
CA SER A 61 -11.70 -1.84 8.06
C SER A 61 -12.84 -2.31 7.17
N GLU A 62 -13.30 -3.54 7.38
CA GLU A 62 -14.46 -4.12 6.67
C GLU A 62 -15.68 -3.18 6.63
N LYS A 63 -16.11 -2.64 7.78
CA LYS A 63 -17.21 -1.66 7.85
C LYS A 63 -16.96 -0.43 6.95
N LYS A 64 -15.73 0.09 6.93
CA LYS A 64 -15.36 1.24 6.08
C LYS A 64 -15.32 0.84 4.60
N ALA A 65 -14.79 -0.33 4.27
CA ALA A 65 -14.71 -0.84 2.91
C ALA A 65 -16.10 -1.01 2.29
N ILE A 66 -17.02 -1.66 3.02
CA ILE A 66 -18.43 -1.79 2.65
C ILE A 66 -19.05 -0.41 2.41
N LYS A 67 -18.92 0.51 3.37
CA LYS A 67 -19.45 1.88 3.22
C LYS A 67 -18.91 2.59 1.97
N ARG A 68 -17.64 2.40 1.62
CA ARG A 68 -17.06 2.97 0.39
C ARG A 68 -17.66 2.32 -0.87
N LEU A 69 -17.83 0.99 -0.91
CA LEU A 69 -18.46 0.31 -2.04
C LEU A 69 -19.88 0.82 -2.30
N PHE A 70 -20.71 0.89 -1.26
CA PHE A 70 -22.08 1.42 -1.35
C PHE A 70 -22.12 2.89 -1.79
N LYS A 71 -21.15 3.70 -1.38
CA LYS A 71 -21.06 5.11 -1.78
C LYS A 71 -20.61 5.27 -3.24
N THR A 72 -19.74 4.38 -3.73
CA THR A 72 -19.09 4.52 -5.03
C THR A 72 -19.85 3.83 -6.16
N ILE A 73 -20.42 2.65 -5.91
CA ILE A 73 -21.11 1.82 -6.91
C ILE A 73 -22.61 1.97 -6.70
N LYS A 74 -23.32 2.47 -7.71
CA LYS A 74 -24.78 2.64 -7.67
C LYS A 74 -25.49 1.28 -7.54
N ASN A 75 -26.51 1.22 -6.68
CA ASN A 75 -27.32 0.01 -6.43
C ASN A 75 -26.49 -1.21 -6.00
N PHE A 76 -25.38 -1.00 -5.29
CA PHE A 76 -24.56 -2.09 -4.75
C PHE A 76 -25.29 -2.80 -3.62
N THR A 77 -25.14 -4.12 -3.53
CA THR A 77 -25.86 -4.97 -2.57
C THR A 77 -24.91 -5.77 -1.67
N ASN A 78 -25.42 -6.22 -0.52
CA ASN A 78 -24.68 -7.12 0.37
C ASN A 78 -24.37 -8.48 -0.27
N ARG A 79 -25.22 -8.94 -1.19
CA ARG A 79 -25.01 -10.19 -1.94
C ARG A 79 -23.79 -10.07 -2.86
N GLU A 80 -23.69 -8.95 -3.58
CA GLU A 80 -22.50 -8.67 -4.40
C GLU A 80 -21.24 -8.56 -3.57
N TYR A 81 -21.29 -7.92 -2.40
CA TYR A 81 -20.14 -7.87 -1.50
C TYR A 81 -19.63 -9.27 -1.11
N ARG A 82 -20.54 -10.18 -0.73
CA ARG A 82 -20.18 -11.55 -0.37
C ARG A 82 -19.60 -12.32 -1.55
N ALA A 83 -20.24 -12.25 -2.72
CA ALA A 83 -19.74 -12.89 -3.94
C ALA A 83 -18.34 -12.38 -4.32
N LEU A 84 -18.10 -11.06 -4.27
CA LEU A 84 -16.79 -10.48 -4.56
C LEU A 84 -15.70 -10.90 -3.55
N LEU A 85 -16.06 -11.15 -2.30
CA LEU A 85 -15.14 -11.70 -1.31
C LEU A 85 -14.82 -13.18 -1.59
N GLU A 86 -15.84 -13.98 -1.90
CA GLU A 86 -15.70 -15.40 -2.21
C GLU A 86 -14.88 -15.63 -3.49
N GLU A 87 -15.06 -14.78 -4.49
CA GLU A 87 -14.26 -14.76 -5.74
C GLU A 87 -12.84 -14.20 -5.55
N GLY A 88 -12.49 -13.68 -4.37
CA GLY A 88 -11.17 -13.09 -4.11
C GLY A 88 -10.89 -11.79 -4.85
N LEU A 89 -11.93 -11.06 -5.27
CA LEU A 89 -11.79 -9.81 -6.05
C LEU A 89 -11.58 -8.57 -5.17
N LEU A 90 -11.81 -8.68 -3.86
CA LEU A 90 -11.51 -7.61 -2.91
C LEU A 90 -10.21 -7.93 -2.19
N ASP A 91 -9.17 -7.15 -2.49
CA ASP A 91 -7.86 -7.28 -1.85
C ASP A 91 -7.93 -6.88 -0.37
N TYR A 92 -7.68 -7.86 0.50
CA TYR A 92 -7.61 -7.66 1.94
C TYR A 92 -6.51 -8.51 2.58
N ILE A 93 -6.03 -8.05 3.73
CA ILE A 93 -5.20 -8.81 4.66
C ILE A 93 -5.87 -8.90 6.02
N THR A 94 -5.47 -9.88 6.82
CA THR A 94 -5.85 -9.94 8.23
C THR A 94 -4.87 -9.14 9.07
N VAL A 95 -5.38 -8.21 9.89
CA VAL A 95 -4.58 -7.44 10.86
C VAL A 95 -5.26 -7.59 12.22
N GLU A 96 -4.61 -8.29 13.15
CA GLU A 96 -5.11 -8.54 14.50
C GLU A 96 -6.52 -9.18 14.49
N GLY A 97 -6.69 -10.23 13.69
CA GLY A 97 -7.97 -10.94 13.53
C GLY A 97 -9.06 -10.16 12.77
N LYS A 98 -8.76 -8.98 12.24
CA LYS A 98 -9.72 -8.14 11.51
C LYS A 98 -9.28 -7.95 10.06
N ARG A 99 -10.23 -8.06 9.13
CA ARG A 99 -9.98 -7.76 7.71
C ARG A 99 -9.70 -6.28 7.51
N LYS A 100 -8.62 -6.01 6.77
CA LYS A 100 -8.20 -4.70 6.31
C LYS A 100 -8.06 -4.71 4.80
N PHE A 101 -8.67 -3.76 4.12
CA PHE A 101 -8.73 -3.70 2.66
C PHE A 101 -7.71 -2.70 2.11
N GLU A 102 -7.13 -3.05 0.96
CA GLU A 102 -6.12 -2.25 0.27
C GLU A 102 -6.68 -0.87 -0.09
N SER A 103 -5.81 0.13 -0.20
CA SER A 103 -6.23 1.52 -0.42
C SER A 103 -7.04 1.76 -1.71
N ARG A 104 -6.71 1.04 -2.79
CA ARG A 104 -7.24 1.12 -4.16
C ARG A 104 -8.11 -0.06 -4.56
N PHE A 105 -8.60 -0.85 -3.59
CA PHE A 105 -9.38 -2.06 -3.85
C PHE A 105 -10.61 -1.84 -4.77
N ILE A 106 -11.26 -0.66 -4.68
CA ILE A 106 -12.41 -0.32 -5.54
C ILE A 106 -11.95 -0.03 -6.97
N GLU A 107 -10.85 0.71 -7.13
CA GLU A 107 -10.25 0.97 -8.44
C GLU A 107 -9.83 -0.33 -9.14
N ASN A 108 -9.26 -1.26 -8.38
CA ASN A 108 -8.88 -2.58 -8.87
C ASN A 108 -10.11 -3.39 -9.28
N LEU A 109 -11.17 -3.40 -8.46
CA LEU A 109 -12.44 -4.04 -8.79
C LEU A 109 -13.04 -3.49 -10.09
N ILE A 110 -13.15 -2.16 -10.21
CA ILE A 110 -13.72 -1.49 -11.38
C ILE A 110 -12.88 -1.75 -12.65
N PHE A 111 -11.56 -1.92 -12.49
CA PHE A 111 -10.67 -2.29 -13.56
C PHE A 111 -10.88 -3.74 -14.01
N ALA A 112 -10.99 -4.68 -13.06
CA ALA A 112 -11.14 -6.11 -13.32
C ALA A 112 -12.55 -6.49 -13.82
N ARG A 113 -13.58 -5.75 -13.38
CA ARG A 113 -15.00 -6.05 -13.64
C ARG A 113 -15.75 -4.84 -14.22
N PRO A 114 -15.84 -4.75 -15.56
CA PRO A 114 -16.46 -3.61 -16.25
C PRO A 114 -17.93 -3.34 -15.87
N GLU A 115 -18.67 -4.33 -15.38
CA GLU A 115 -20.06 -4.19 -14.92
C GLU A 115 -20.19 -3.26 -13.69
N TYR A 116 -19.20 -3.25 -12.80
CA TYR A 116 -19.16 -2.28 -11.70
C TYR A 116 -18.76 -0.90 -12.20
N ARG A 117 -17.90 -0.82 -13.22
CA ARG A 117 -17.50 0.46 -13.83
C ARG A 117 -18.68 1.26 -14.36
N LYS A 118 -19.63 0.60 -15.02
CA LYS A 118 -20.84 1.23 -15.57
C LYS A 118 -21.71 1.87 -14.48
N ARG A 119 -21.60 1.42 -13.23
CA ARG A 119 -22.39 1.89 -12.08
C ARG A 119 -21.68 2.94 -11.23
N VAL A 120 -20.48 3.36 -11.63
CA VAL A 120 -19.67 4.34 -10.89
C VAL A 120 -19.71 5.68 -11.61
N LYS A 121 -19.77 6.78 -10.85
CA LYS A 121 -19.74 8.13 -11.46
C LYS A 121 -18.40 8.35 -12.19
N PRO A 122 -18.43 8.80 -13.46
CA PRO A 122 -17.20 9.03 -14.22
C PRO A 122 -16.39 10.14 -13.58
N ASN A 123 -15.10 9.89 -13.36
CA ASN A 123 -14.17 10.91 -12.91
C ASN A 123 -13.57 11.59 -14.13
N LYS A 124 -14.18 12.71 -14.55
CA LYS A 124 -13.79 13.48 -15.75
C LYS A 124 -12.30 13.84 -15.78
N LYS A 125 -11.68 14.18 -14.63
CA LYS A 125 -10.24 14.49 -14.56
C LYS A 125 -9.40 13.25 -14.88
N ARG A 126 -9.73 12.11 -14.26
CA ARG A 126 -9.02 10.85 -14.47
C ARG A 126 -9.17 10.34 -15.90
N GLU A 127 -10.36 10.48 -16.49
CA GLU A 127 -10.62 10.11 -17.88
C GLU A 127 -9.81 10.96 -18.86
N LYS A 128 -9.78 12.29 -18.67
CA LYS A 128 -8.94 13.19 -19.47
C LYS A 128 -7.46 12.82 -19.38
N ALA A 129 -6.92 12.62 -18.18
CA ALA A 129 -5.53 12.21 -17.99
C ALA A 129 -5.22 10.88 -18.71
N ARG A 130 -6.15 9.92 -18.62
CA ARG A 130 -6.01 8.62 -19.30
C ARG A 130 -6.07 8.74 -20.82
N GLN A 131 -6.93 9.61 -21.36
CA GLN A 131 -7.00 9.90 -22.80
C GLN A 131 -5.70 10.53 -23.32
N ILE A 132 -5.14 11.50 -22.59
CA ILE A 132 -3.84 12.12 -22.94
C ILE A 132 -2.74 11.05 -22.96
N LEU A 133 -2.68 10.21 -21.93
CA LEU A 133 -1.70 9.12 -21.85
C LEU A 133 -1.83 8.14 -23.01
N TYR A 134 -3.05 7.64 -23.29
CA TYR A 134 -3.26 6.69 -24.38
C TYR A 134 -2.96 7.30 -25.74
N LYS A 135 -3.34 8.55 -25.97
CA LYS A 135 -2.99 9.27 -27.19
C LYS A 135 -1.47 9.30 -27.36
N ARG A 136 -0.74 9.63 -26.29
CA ARG A 136 0.72 9.67 -26.33
C ARG A 136 1.36 8.30 -26.56
N ILE A 137 0.84 7.24 -25.93
CA ILE A 137 1.31 5.87 -26.16
C ILE A 137 1.11 5.49 -27.63
N LYS A 138 -0.06 5.80 -28.21
CA LYS A 138 -0.34 5.53 -29.61
C LYS A 138 0.62 6.26 -30.56
N GLU A 139 0.85 7.56 -30.32
CA GLU A 139 1.83 8.34 -31.08
C GLU A 139 3.23 7.70 -31.04
N LEU A 140 3.67 7.20 -29.89
CA LEU A 140 4.98 6.53 -29.74
C LEU A 140 5.02 5.21 -30.51
N LEU A 141 3.95 4.42 -30.48
CA LEU A 141 3.84 3.18 -31.27
C LEU A 141 3.87 3.45 -32.77
N ASP A 142 3.30 4.58 -33.20
CA ASP A 142 3.28 5.05 -34.60
C ASP A 142 4.61 5.72 -35.02
N GLY A 143 5.67 5.65 -34.19
CA GLY A 143 7.02 6.14 -34.54
C GLY A 143 7.34 7.57 -34.10
N SER A 144 6.49 8.20 -33.27
CA SER A 144 6.81 9.51 -32.69
C SER A 144 8.03 9.44 -31.78
N ARG A 145 8.89 10.47 -31.83
CA ARG A 145 10.04 10.58 -30.92
C ARG A 145 9.58 10.83 -29.48
N PRO A 146 10.23 10.23 -28.46
CA PRO A 146 10.00 10.57 -27.06
C PRO A 146 10.17 12.08 -26.80
N LYS A 147 9.33 12.64 -25.93
CA LYS A 147 9.48 14.03 -25.50
C LYS A 147 10.33 14.05 -24.22
N THR A 148 11.35 14.89 -24.20
CA THR A 148 12.21 15.09 -23.02
C THR A 148 11.75 16.34 -22.29
N TYR A 149 11.67 16.26 -20.97
CA TYR A 149 11.29 17.38 -20.11
C TYR A 149 12.34 17.52 -19.01
N THR A 150 12.78 18.75 -18.77
CA THR A 150 13.57 19.08 -17.58
C THR A 150 12.62 19.52 -16.49
N VAL A 151 12.57 18.78 -15.39
CA VAL A 151 11.75 19.11 -14.23
C VAL A 151 12.68 19.58 -13.12
N THR A 152 12.60 20.87 -12.77
CA THR A 152 13.20 21.41 -11.55
C THR A 152 12.19 21.29 -10.41
N ALA A 153 12.59 20.66 -9.32
CA ALA A 153 11.80 20.57 -8.10
C ALA A 153 12.59 21.14 -6.93
N GLU A 154 11.93 21.94 -6.10
CA GLU A 154 12.46 22.49 -4.86
C GLU A 154 11.71 21.87 -3.70
N ILE A 155 12.44 21.45 -2.66
CA ILE A 155 11.86 20.85 -1.45
C ILE A 155 12.17 21.77 -0.29
N GLU A 156 11.15 22.43 0.24
CA GLU A 156 11.24 23.21 1.47
C GLU A 156 10.72 22.38 2.65
N VAL A 157 11.53 22.26 3.71
CA VAL A 157 11.18 21.52 4.93
C VAL A 157 11.08 22.48 6.10
N THR A 158 9.85 22.77 6.55
CA THR A 158 9.62 23.56 7.77
C THR A 158 9.69 22.64 9.00
N LEU A 159 10.71 22.84 9.85
CA LEU A 159 10.88 22.07 11.08
C LEU A 159 10.04 22.64 12.23
N GLN A 160 9.23 21.79 12.89
CA GLN A 160 8.55 22.15 14.14
C GLN A 160 9.56 22.09 15.31
N THR A 161 10.25 23.20 15.55
CA THR A 161 11.33 23.34 16.55
C THR A 161 10.91 23.00 17.99
N GLU A 162 9.64 23.18 18.35
CA GLU A 162 9.06 22.86 19.66
C GLU A 162 9.20 21.38 20.06
N LYS A 163 9.23 20.47 19.08
CA LYS A 163 9.35 19.02 19.30
C LYS A 163 10.80 18.52 19.25
N ILE A 164 11.74 19.38 18.87
CA ILE A 164 13.14 19.03 18.59
C ILE A 164 14.00 19.62 19.70
N LYS A 165 13.86 19.08 20.92
CA LYS A 165 14.71 19.44 22.07
C LYS A 165 16.15 18.96 21.85
N GLY A 166 16.98 19.77 21.20
CA GLY A 166 18.45 19.63 21.20
C GLY A 166 19.04 18.41 20.48
N LYS A 167 18.25 17.69 19.66
CA LYS A 167 18.75 16.53 18.89
C LYS A 167 19.08 16.92 17.45
N LYS A 168 20.23 16.47 16.94
CA LYS A 168 20.59 16.58 15.51
C LYS A 168 19.50 15.94 14.65
N VAL A 169 18.90 16.73 13.76
CA VAL A 169 17.92 16.26 12.77
C VAL A 169 18.66 15.86 11.50
N ARG A 170 18.41 14.65 11.00
CA ARG A 170 18.89 14.21 9.69
C ARG A 170 17.70 14.16 8.74
N CYS A 171 17.73 14.96 7.68
CA CYS A 171 16.76 14.90 6.59
C CYS A 171 17.33 14.01 5.48
N TRP A 172 16.53 13.07 5.01
CA TRP A 172 16.82 12.32 3.79
C TRP A 172 15.92 12.89 2.68
N LEU A 173 16.55 13.54 1.71
CA LEU A 173 15.89 14.00 0.49
C LEU A 173 16.09 12.92 -0.59
N PRO A 174 15.03 12.59 -1.37
CA PRO A 174 15.10 11.63 -2.47
C PRO A 174 15.87 12.16 -3.68
#